data_AF-A0A9P6XHH0-F1
#
_entry.id   AF-A0A9P6XHH0-F1
#
_cell.length_a   1.000
_cell.length_b   1.000
_cell.length_c   1.000
_cell.angle_alpha   90.00
_cell.angle_beta   90.00
_cell.angle_gamma   90.00
#
_symmetry.space_group_name_H-M   'P 1'
#
loop_
_entity.id
_entity.type
_entity.pdbx_description
1 polymer ?
#
loop_
_entity_poly.entity_id
_entity_poly.type
_entity_poly.pdbx_seq_one_letter_code
_entity_poly.pdbx_strand_id
1 'polypeptide(L)'
;MVHLPTTFFRRLNSVIYQFVCHNCKPKIKYTQLCLDPKLGGLGLLDPQIQRHNLQIRWLRQVLEDNHPQACSQPILLDQYTSFPFRKYWNKTGTFFPLLRLHPAAHVNNFMQNIYKTVDSFGYADTQQAKCTPATLLRLPLSAIFAMIPADYWITRSRHKKLKVSQFFTYDHHFGCIRPLLSSDQPFSPRLVSKLSRDIHNRTIKLNQPI
;
A
#
# COMPACT_ATOMS: atom_id res chain seq x y z
N MET A 1 -25.10 -10.92 -40.69
CA MET A 1 -26.02 -9.84 -40.29
C MET A 1 -26.51 -10.14 -38.89
N VAL A 2 -26.20 -9.29 -37.90
CA VAL A 2 -26.69 -9.49 -36.52
C VAL A 2 -28.12 -8.93 -36.45
N HIS A 3 -29.11 -9.81 -36.33
CA HIS A 3 -30.50 -9.40 -36.14
C HIS A 3 -30.68 -8.87 -34.72
N LEU A 4 -30.80 -7.55 -34.59
CA LEU A 4 -31.19 -6.92 -33.33
C LEU A 4 -32.65 -7.28 -33.01
N PRO A 5 -32.96 -7.76 -31.79
CA PRO A 5 -34.31 -8.16 -31.42
C PRO A 5 -35.32 -7.02 -31.59
N THR A 6 -36.46 -7.26 -32.23
CA THR A 6 -37.55 -6.28 -32.40
C THR A 6 -38.10 -5.77 -31.06
N THR A 7 -37.92 -6.54 -30.00
CA THR A 7 -38.25 -6.17 -28.62
C THR A 7 -37.39 -5.02 -28.09
N PHE A 8 -36.14 -4.90 -28.54
CA PHE A 8 -35.25 -3.79 -28.18
C PHE A 8 -35.77 -2.45 -28.72
N PHE A 9 -36.08 -2.39 -30.03
CA PHE A 9 -36.58 -1.18 -30.67
C PHE A 9 -37.93 -0.73 -30.10
N ARG A 10 -38.82 -1.68 -29.77
CA ARG A 10 -40.11 -1.37 -29.13
C ARG A 10 -39.91 -0.71 -27.77
N ARG A 11 -38.97 -1.21 -26.98
CA ARG A 11 -38.64 -0.65 -25.66
C ARG A 11 -37.97 0.72 -25.79
N LEU A 12 -37.09 0.89 -26.77
CA LEU A 12 -36.41 2.15 -27.06
C LEU A 12 -37.41 3.24 -27.48
N ASN A 13 -38.34 2.93 -28.39
CA ASN A 13 -39.39 3.86 -28.81
C ASN A 13 -40.32 4.25 -27.65
N SER A 14 -40.63 3.32 -26.75
CA SER A 14 -41.43 3.62 -25.55
C SER A 14 -40.71 4.59 -24.61
N VAL A 15 -39.40 4.44 -24.41
CA VAL A 15 -38.59 5.36 -23.59
C VAL A 15 -38.49 6.74 -24.26
N ILE A 16 -38.29 6.80 -25.59
CA ILE A 16 -38.29 8.07 -26.34
C ILE A 16 -39.64 8.77 -26.20
N TYR A 17 -40.74 8.05 -26.39
CA TYR A 17 -42.09 8.61 -26.25
C TYR A 17 -42.34 9.16 -24.84
N GLN A 18 -41.96 8.42 -23.80
CA GLN A 18 -42.08 8.89 -22.41
C GLN A 18 -41.21 10.13 -22.13
N PHE A 19 -40.02 10.20 -22.73
CA PHE A 19 -39.15 11.36 -22.58
C PHE A 19 -39.72 12.61 -23.28
N VAL A 20 -40.20 12.47 -24.52
CA VAL A 20 -40.69 13.60 -25.34
C VAL A 20 -42.07 14.06 -24.90
N CYS A 21 -43.01 13.14 -24.69
CA CYS A 21 -44.41 13.47 -24.41
C CYS A 21 -44.71 13.69 -22.93
N HIS A 22 -43.98 13.04 -22.03
CA HIS A 22 -44.25 13.08 -20.58
C HIS A 22 -43.10 13.68 -19.75
N ASN A 23 -42.06 14.23 -20.40
CA ASN A 23 -40.89 14.82 -19.75
C ASN A 23 -40.22 13.88 -18.72
N CYS A 24 -40.42 12.57 -18.87
CA CYS A 24 -39.92 11.55 -17.95
C CYS A 24 -38.46 11.28 -18.26
N LYS A 25 -37.57 11.74 -17.37
CA LYS A 25 -36.13 11.49 -17.47
C LYS A 25 -35.84 10.05 -17.05
N PRO A 26 -35.34 9.17 -17.93
CA PRO A 26 -35.00 7.82 -17.55
C PRO A 26 -33.93 7.86 -16.45
N LYS A 27 -34.15 7.14 -15.36
CA LYS A 27 -33.18 7.03 -14.26
C LYS A 27 -32.01 6.16 -14.72
N ILE A 28 -31.03 6.77 -15.38
CA ILE A 28 -29.77 6.11 -15.74
C ILE A 28 -28.89 6.08 -14.51
N LYS A 29 -28.32 4.91 -14.20
CA LYS A 29 -27.35 4.80 -13.10
C LYS A 29 -26.11 5.63 -13.43
N TYR A 30 -25.61 6.38 -12.45
CA TYR A 30 -24.43 7.21 -12.62
C TYR A 30 -23.22 6.42 -13.14
N THR A 31 -23.02 5.20 -12.64
CA THR A 31 -21.98 4.28 -13.09
C THR A 31 -22.05 3.95 -14.58
N GLN A 32 -23.25 3.95 -15.17
CA GLN A 32 -23.46 3.69 -16.58
C GLN A 32 -23.16 4.91 -17.45
N LEU A 33 -23.32 6.12 -16.91
CA LEU A 33 -22.89 7.36 -17.58
C LEU A 33 -21.36 7.47 -17.61
N CYS A 34 -20.68 6.93 -16.60
CA CYS A 34 -19.22 6.93 -16.51
C CYS A 34 -18.52 5.88 -17.39
N LEU A 35 -19.26 4.97 -18.03
CA LEU A 35 -18.70 3.99 -18.96
C LEU A 35 -18.23 4.66 -20.26
N ASP A 36 -17.28 4.02 -20.95
CA ASP A 36 -16.80 4.44 -22.27
C ASP A 36 -17.99 4.54 -23.26
N PRO A 37 -18.04 5.59 -24.11
CA PRO A 37 -19.01 5.67 -25.21
C PRO A 37 -19.12 4.40 -26.06
N LYS A 38 -18.01 3.67 -26.27
CA LYS A 38 -17.99 2.39 -26.99
C LYS A 38 -18.79 1.27 -26.32
N LEU A 39 -19.00 1.37 -25.00
CA LEU A 39 -19.75 0.41 -24.18
C LEU A 39 -21.18 0.93 -23.87
N GLY A 40 -21.61 2.01 -24.51
CA GLY A 40 -22.94 2.60 -24.31
C GLY A 40 -23.04 3.52 -23.10
N GLY A 41 -21.91 4.04 -22.60
CA GLY A 41 -21.88 5.13 -21.61
C GLY A 41 -21.74 6.51 -22.24
N LEU A 42 -21.62 7.55 -21.41
CA LEU A 42 -21.38 8.92 -21.85
C LEU A 42 -19.90 9.35 -21.68
N GLY A 43 -19.04 8.47 -21.16
CA GLY A 43 -17.65 8.81 -20.85
C GLY A 43 -17.51 9.86 -19.76
N LEU A 44 -18.52 10.01 -18.87
CA LEU A 44 -18.41 10.96 -17.77
C LEU A 44 -17.29 10.58 -16.82
N LEU A 45 -16.50 11.57 -16.40
CA LEU A 45 -15.49 11.35 -15.37
C LEU A 45 -16.16 11.03 -14.04
N ASP A 46 -15.82 9.87 -13.46
CA ASP A 46 -16.18 9.54 -12.09
C ASP A 46 -15.23 10.30 -11.14
N PRO A 47 -15.73 11.24 -10.31
CA PRO A 47 -14.91 12.02 -9.39
C PRO A 47 -14.15 11.15 -8.38
N GLN A 48 -14.70 10.00 -7.99
CA GLN A 48 -14.05 9.10 -7.04
C GLN A 48 -12.85 8.41 -7.68
N ILE A 49 -13.03 7.88 -8.89
CA ILE A 49 -11.95 7.25 -9.68
C ILE A 49 -10.88 8.28 -10.04
N GLN A 50 -11.29 9.48 -10.45
CA GLN A 50 -10.36 10.56 -10.81
C GLN A 50 -9.55 11.02 -9.59
N ARG A 51 -10.20 11.22 -8.44
CA ARG A 51 -9.51 11.54 -7.18
C ARG A 51 -8.50 10.47 -6.83
N HIS A 52 -8.88 9.20 -6.93
CA HIS A 52 -8.00 8.08 -6.65
C HIS A 52 -6.79 8.09 -7.60
N ASN A 53 -7.01 8.21 -8.90
CA ASN A 53 -5.94 8.30 -9.90
C ASN A 53 -4.97 9.46 -9.66
N LEU A 54 -5.48 10.62 -9.23
CA LEU A 54 -4.65 11.77 -8.87
C LEU A 54 -3.80 11.46 -7.63
N GLN A 55 -4.41 10.90 -6.58
CA GLN A 55 -3.69 10.50 -5.37
C GLN A 55 -2.58 9.50 -5.67
N ILE A 56 -2.81 8.55 -6.59
CA ILE A 56 -1.81 7.59 -7.06
C ILE A 56 -0.63 8.28 -7.75
N ARG A 57 -0.92 9.20 -8.69
CA ARG A 57 0.13 9.93 -9.40
C ARG A 57 1.03 10.69 -8.44
N TRP A 58 0.43 11.34 -7.45
CA TRP A 58 1.15 12.09 -6.42
C TRP A 58 1.96 11.15 -5.51
N LEU A 59 1.37 10.02 -5.12
CA LEU A 59 2.05 9.02 -4.30
C LEU A 59 3.30 8.48 -4.99
N ARG A 60 3.25 8.17 -6.29
CA ARG A 60 4.41 7.71 -7.07
C ARG A 60 5.55 8.72 -7.03
N GLN A 61 5.24 10.01 -7.25
CA GLN A 61 6.25 11.09 -7.17
C GLN A 61 6.89 11.24 -5.79
N VAL A 62 6.15 10.94 -4.71
CA VAL A 62 6.68 11.02 -3.33
C VAL A 62 7.50 9.78 -2.96
N LEU A 63 7.15 8.61 -3.52
CA LEU A 63 7.81 7.34 -3.22
C LEU A 63 9.06 7.11 -4.07
N GLU A 64 9.09 7.56 -5.32
CA GLU A 64 10.27 7.47 -6.19
C GLU A 64 11.35 8.45 -5.74
N ASP A 65 12.59 7.95 -5.66
CA ASP A 65 13.75 8.80 -5.35
C ASP A 65 14.18 9.54 -6.63
N ASN A 66 14.11 10.88 -6.61
CA ASN A 66 14.61 11.78 -7.67
C ASN A 66 14.08 11.49 -9.07
N HIS A 67 12.77 11.71 -9.31
CA HIS A 67 12.23 11.61 -10.66
C HIS A 67 12.64 12.86 -11.47
N PRO A 68 13.47 12.72 -12.53
CA PRO A 68 14.11 13.86 -13.21
C PRO A 68 13.12 14.80 -13.92
N GLN A 69 11.85 14.44 -14.03
CA GLN A 69 10.80 15.20 -14.73
C GLN A 69 9.66 15.70 -13.82
N ALA A 70 9.71 15.44 -12.51
CA ALA A 70 8.62 15.80 -11.61
C ALA A 70 8.83 17.19 -11.00
N CYS A 71 8.31 18.23 -11.67
CA CYS A 71 8.39 19.62 -11.18
C CYS A 71 7.70 19.85 -9.82
N SER A 72 6.69 19.05 -9.48
CA SER A 72 5.97 19.10 -8.21
C SER A 72 6.67 18.34 -7.08
N GLN A 73 7.60 17.43 -7.39
CA GLN A 73 8.25 16.58 -6.39
C GLN A 73 8.98 17.36 -5.28
N PRO A 74 9.80 18.40 -5.56
CA PRO A 74 10.51 19.12 -4.49
C PRO A 74 9.55 19.87 -3.56
N ILE A 75 8.50 20.50 -4.09
CA ILE A 75 7.50 21.22 -3.29
C ILE A 75 6.71 20.24 -2.41
N LEU A 76 6.32 19.10 -2.99
CA LEU A 76 5.66 18.05 -2.24
C LEU A 76 6.58 17.58 -1.12
N LEU A 77 7.80 17.13 -1.43
CA LEU A 77 8.76 16.66 -0.45
C LEU A 77 9.04 17.70 0.65
N ASP A 78 9.14 18.98 0.31
CA ASP A 78 9.29 20.06 1.27
C ASP A 78 8.10 20.14 2.23
N GLN A 79 6.87 20.17 1.72
CA GLN A 79 5.64 20.13 2.52
C GLN A 79 5.56 18.86 3.39
N TYR A 80 6.02 17.72 2.87
CA TYR A 80 6.12 16.46 3.62
C TYR A 80 7.18 16.52 4.74
N THR A 81 8.31 17.18 4.51
CA THR A 81 9.40 17.30 5.50
C THR A 81 9.14 18.37 6.55
N SER A 82 8.44 19.44 6.18
CA SER A 82 8.06 20.56 7.06
C SER A 82 6.89 20.22 7.97
N PHE A 83 6.22 19.08 7.74
CA PHE A 83 5.13 18.65 8.59
C PHE A 83 5.63 18.31 10.01
N PRO A 84 4.97 18.80 11.09
CA PRO A 84 5.45 18.68 12.48
C PRO A 84 5.57 17.23 12.99
N PHE A 85 5.09 16.27 12.20
CA PHE A 85 5.18 14.83 12.48
C PHE A 85 6.30 14.13 11.68
N ARG A 86 7.35 14.84 11.26
CA ARG A 86 8.52 14.26 10.56
C ARG A 86 9.11 13.03 11.26
N LYS A 87 9.09 12.99 12.60
CA LYS A 87 9.53 11.84 13.41
C LYS A 87 8.71 10.55 13.18
N TYR A 88 7.48 10.68 12.68
CA TYR A 88 6.52 9.60 12.51
C TYR A 88 6.42 9.12 11.06
N TRP A 89 7.01 9.86 10.11
CA TRP A 89 7.09 9.42 8.74
C TRP A 89 8.27 8.48 8.55
N ASN A 90 7.95 7.21 8.37
CA ASN A 90 8.87 6.23 7.85
C ASN A 90 8.34 5.91 6.45
N LYS A 91 9.16 6.05 5.39
CA LYS A 91 8.77 5.55 4.05
C LYS A 91 8.33 4.07 4.13
N THR A 92 8.84 3.31 5.10
CA THR A 92 8.39 1.94 5.38
C THR A 92 6.99 1.86 5.98
N GLY A 93 6.51 2.90 6.67
CA GLY A 93 5.15 2.96 7.22
C GLY A 93 4.04 3.07 6.17
N THR A 94 4.35 3.53 4.95
CA THR A 94 3.36 3.48 3.85
C THR A 94 3.11 2.05 3.44
N PHE A 95 4.17 1.26 3.22
CA PHE A 95 4.09 -0.12 2.77
C PHE A 95 3.65 -1.10 3.86
N PHE A 96 3.98 -0.82 5.13
CA PHE A 96 3.66 -1.70 6.24
C PHE A 96 2.68 -1.05 7.20
N PRO A 97 1.38 -1.43 7.17
CA PRO A 97 0.37 -0.90 8.09
C PRO A 97 0.76 -1.02 9.56
N LEU A 98 1.50 -2.06 9.94
CA LEU A 98 2.00 -2.31 11.30
C LEU A 98 2.99 -1.25 11.81
N LEU A 99 3.63 -0.52 10.91
CA LEU A 99 4.57 0.56 11.25
C LEU A 99 3.90 1.93 11.35
N ARG A 100 2.60 2.03 11.01
CA ARG A 100 1.86 3.30 11.08
C ARG A 100 1.55 3.61 12.53
N LEU A 101 2.16 4.68 13.04
CA LEU A 101 1.93 5.13 14.41
C LEU A 101 0.53 5.74 14.51
N HIS A 102 -0.24 5.31 15.52
CA HIS A 102 -1.64 5.71 15.76
C HIS A 102 -1.92 7.23 15.80
N PRO A 103 -0.98 8.13 16.20
CA PRO A 103 -1.18 9.58 16.10
C PRO A 103 -1.28 10.11 14.66
N ALA A 104 -0.74 9.38 13.67
CA ALA A 104 -0.90 9.73 12.26
C ALA A 104 -2.27 9.34 11.70
N ALA A 105 -3.10 8.65 12.50
CA ALA A 105 -4.45 8.23 12.19
C ALA A 105 -5.52 9.14 12.82
N HIS A 106 -5.28 10.45 12.96
CA HIS A 106 -6.35 11.41 13.22
C HIS A 106 -7.12 11.74 11.93
N VAL A 107 -8.44 11.95 12.05
CA VAL A 107 -9.43 12.06 10.96
C VAL A 107 -9.14 13.21 9.98
N ASN A 108 -8.35 14.21 10.37
CA ASN A 108 -7.95 15.35 9.53
C ASN A 108 -6.48 15.29 9.07
N ASN A 109 -5.78 14.19 9.29
CA ASN A 109 -4.40 14.06 8.84
C ASN A 109 -4.37 13.64 7.37
N PHE A 110 -3.73 14.45 6.53
CA PHE A 110 -3.52 14.13 5.13
C PHE A 110 -2.79 12.78 4.93
N MET A 111 -1.98 12.35 5.92
CA MET A 111 -1.33 11.04 5.95
C MET A 111 -2.33 9.88 5.97
N GLN A 112 -3.52 10.03 6.57
CA GLN A 112 -4.55 9.00 6.49
C GLN A 112 -5.02 8.78 5.05
N ASN A 113 -5.18 9.86 4.27
CA ASN A 113 -5.60 9.74 2.88
C ASN A 113 -4.53 9.04 2.06
N ILE A 114 -3.26 9.31 2.35
CA ILE A 114 -2.12 8.62 1.75
C ILE A 114 -2.16 7.13 2.09
N TYR A 115 -2.29 6.79 3.37
CA TYR A 115 -2.37 5.39 3.82
C TYR A 115 -3.58 4.66 3.23
N LYS A 116 -4.76 5.30 3.19
CA LYS A 116 -5.96 4.72 2.55
C LYS A 116 -5.77 4.50 1.05
N THR A 117 -5.17 5.46 0.35
CA THR A 117 -4.87 5.35 -1.09
C THR A 117 -3.90 4.20 -1.33
N VAL A 118 -2.87 4.11 -0.50
CA VAL A 118 -1.88 3.04 -0.52
C VAL A 118 -2.50 1.67 -0.24
N ASP A 119 -3.39 1.56 0.75
CA ASP A 119 -4.04 0.30 1.09
C ASP A 119 -5.02 -0.15 0.00
N SER A 120 -5.74 0.79 -0.61
CA SER A 120 -6.67 0.50 -1.71
C SER A 120 -5.99 0.00 -2.97
N PHE A 121 -4.67 0.20 -3.10
CA PHE A 121 -3.90 -0.30 -4.22
C PHE A 121 -3.89 -1.83 -4.27
N GLY A 122 -4.11 -2.49 -3.13
CA GLY A 122 -3.92 -3.93 -2.98
C GLY A 122 -2.48 -4.27 -3.36
N TYR A 123 -1.56 -4.29 -2.39
CA TYR A 123 -0.17 -4.66 -2.61
C TYR A 123 -0.03 -6.12 -3.10
N ALA A 124 -0.44 -6.39 -4.33
CA ALA A 124 -0.34 -7.67 -5.01
C ALA A 124 1.01 -7.80 -5.75
N ASP A 125 1.70 -6.68 -5.97
CA ASP A 125 2.93 -6.61 -6.78
C ASP A 125 4.14 -6.07 -6.00
N THR A 126 4.22 -6.37 -4.70
CA THR A 126 5.41 -6.06 -3.88
C THR A 126 6.67 -6.80 -4.29
N GLN A 127 6.57 -7.73 -5.25
CA GLN A 127 7.67 -8.45 -5.87
C GLN A 127 8.67 -7.52 -6.61
N GLN A 128 8.27 -6.30 -6.98
CA GLN A 128 9.17 -5.32 -7.63
C GLN A 128 9.83 -4.33 -6.67
N ALA A 129 9.43 -4.30 -5.39
CA ALA A 129 10.04 -3.39 -4.43
C ALA A 129 11.41 -3.94 -3.99
N LYS A 130 12.48 -3.46 -4.63
CA LYS A 130 13.87 -3.73 -4.22
C LYS A 130 14.09 -3.23 -2.78
N CYS A 131 13.90 -4.11 -1.81
CA CYS A 131 14.13 -3.80 -0.41
C CYS A 131 15.63 -3.70 -0.15
N THR A 132 16.16 -2.49 0.01
CA THR A 132 17.56 -2.31 0.40
C THR A 132 17.81 -2.91 1.79
N PRO A 133 19.04 -3.38 2.09
CA PRO A 133 19.35 -3.93 3.42
C PRO A 133 19.04 -2.96 4.57
N ALA A 134 19.29 -1.66 4.35
CA ALA A 134 18.93 -0.61 5.29
C ALA A 134 17.41 -0.51 5.55
N THR A 135 16.60 -0.79 4.53
CA THR A 135 15.14 -0.83 4.65
C THR A 135 14.70 -2.07 5.44
N LEU A 136 15.26 -3.24 5.13
CA LEU A 136 14.98 -4.50 5.84
C LEU A 136 15.26 -4.39 7.34
N LEU A 137 16.39 -3.79 7.74
CA LEU A 137 16.74 -3.59 9.15
C LEU A 137 15.74 -2.70 9.91
N ARG A 138 15.02 -1.80 9.21
CA ARG A 138 14.03 -0.89 9.81
C ARG A 138 12.64 -1.51 9.95
N LEU A 139 12.40 -2.68 9.36
CA LEU A 139 11.09 -3.35 9.39
C LEU A 139 10.78 -3.91 10.79
N PRO A 140 9.49 -4.15 11.10
CA PRO A 140 9.13 -4.97 12.25
C PRO A 140 9.67 -6.38 12.04
N LEU A 141 10.11 -7.02 13.12
CA LEU A 141 10.67 -8.36 13.09
C LEU A 141 9.68 -9.38 12.48
N SER A 142 8.39 -9.21 12.71
CA SER A 142 7.35 -10.07 12.14
C SER A 142 7.23 -10.00 10.62
N ALA A 143 7.65 -8.90 9.98
CA ALA A 143 7.49 -8.71 8.54
C ALA A 143 8.50 -9.53 7.70
N ILE A 144 9.57 -10.05 8.33
CA ILE A 144 10.60 -10.81 7.64
C ILE A 144 10.24 -12.30 7.50
N PHE A 145 9.27 -12.81 8.25
CA PHE A 145 8.94 -14.24 8.25
C PHE A 145 7.71 -14.54 7.39
N ALA A 146 7.79 -15.60 6.58
CA ALA A 146 6.72 -16.03 5.66
C ALA A 146 5.55 -16.70 6.39
N MET A 147 5.90 -17.52 7.38
CA MET A 147 4.94 -18.25 8.21
C MET A 147 5.36 -18.13 9.66
N ILE A 148 4.53 -17.45 10.45
CA ILE A 148 4.69 -17.34 11.89
C ILE A 148 3.53 -18.08 12.55
N PRO A 149 3.78 -19.07 13.42
CA PRO A 149 2.72 -19.71 14.20
C PRO A 149 1.96 -18.67 15.05
N ALA A 150 0.64 -18.82 15.20
CA ALA A 150 -0.21 -17.84 15.90
C ALA A 150 0.27 -17.55 17.34
N ASP A 151 0.71 -18.60 18.05
CA ASP A 151 1.17 -18.53 19.44
C ASP A 151 2.65 -18.15 19.62
N TYR A 152 3.33 -17.84 18.52
CA TYR A 152 4.76 -17.54 18.54
C TYR A 152 5.04 -16.24 19.31
N TRP A 153 6.18 -16.18 20.00
CA TRP A 153 6.46 -15.08 20.92
C TRP A 153 6.51 -13.70 20.22
N ILE A 154 6.86 -13.65 18.92
CA ILE A 154 6.89 -12.42 18.12
C ILE A 154 5.49 -11.82 17.92
N THR A 155 4.43 -12.63 17.89
CA THR A 155 3.05 -12.14 17.65
C THR A 155 2.44 -11.47 18.88
N ARG A 156 3.02 -11.70 20.07
CA ARG A 156 2.56 -11.13 21.35
C ARG A 156 2.66 -9.61 21.34
N SER A 157 1.67 -8.92 21.91
CA SER A 157 1.58 -7.45 21.91
C SER A 157 2.83 -6.72 22.42
N ARG A 158 3.54 -7.30 23.40
CA ARG A 158 4.82 -6.77 23.93
C ARG A 158 5.98 -6.79 22.93
N HIS A 159 5.90 -7.63 21.90
CA HIS A 159 6.97 -7.89 20.94
C HIS A 159 6.66 -7.40 19.51
N LYS A 160 5.43 -6.92 19.27
CA LYS A 160 5.02 -6.32 17.98
C LYS A 160 5.87 -5.11 17.54
N LYS A 161 6.50 -4.42 18.49
CA LYS A 161 7.36 -3.24 18.23
C LYS A 161 8.82 -3.59 17.95
N LEU A 162 9.21 -4.86 18.07
CA LEU A 162 10.59 -5.29 17.85
C LEU A 162 10.97 -5.08 16.37
N LYS A 163 12.16 -4.53 16.17
CA LYS A 163 12.70 -4.23 14.83
C LYS A 163 13.72 -5.27 14.44
N VAL A 164 13.88 -5.47 13.13
CA VAL A 164 14.88 -6.38 12.57
C VAL A 164 16.29 -6.00 12.99
N SER A 165 16.62 -4.71 13.04
CA SER A 165 17.92 -4.20 13.49
C SER A 165 18.32 -4.61 14.92
N GLN A 166 17.36 -5.07 15.74
CA GLN A 166 17.63 -5.55 17.09
C GLN A 166 18.06 -7.03 17.13
N PHE A 167 17.95 -7.73 15.99
CA PHE A 167 18.20 -9.17 15.86
C PHE A 167 19.15 -9.51 14.72
N PHE A 168 19.25 -8.64 13.72
CA PHE A 168 20.07 -8.81 12.54
C PHE A 168 20.92 -7.56 12.28
N THR A 169 22.04 -7.75 11.61
CA THR A 169 22.93 -6.70 11.12
C THR A 169 23.31 -6.98 9.66
N TYR A 170 23.79 -5.95 8.96
CA TYR A 170 24.25 -6.08 7.58
C TYR A 170 25.75 -6.39 7.54
N ASP A 171 26.10 -7.54 7.00
CA ASP A 171 27.47 -7.94 6.76
C ASP A 171 27.99 -7.31 5.48
N HIS A 172 28.94 -6.39 5.63
CA HIS A 172 29.51 -5.66 4.49
C HIS A 172 30.47 -6.54 3.67
N HIS A 173 31.03 -7.60 4.26
CA HIS A 173 31.95 -8.51 3.56
C HIS A 173 31.21 -9.45 2.62
N PHE A 174 30.06 -9.96 3.05
CA PHE A 174 29.25 -10.90 2.27
C PHE A 174 28.06 -10.25 1.55
N GLY A 175 27.84 -8.95 1.76
CA GLY A 175 26.73 -8.21 1.16
C GLY A 175 25.36 -8.73 1.58
N CYS A 176 25.23 -9.32 2.77
CA CYS A 176 24.03 -10.01 3.21
C CYS A 176 23.62 -9.63 4.63
N ILE A 177 22.36 -9.93 4.99
CA ILE A 177 21.88 -9.73 6.36
C ILE A 177 22.18 -10.98 7.18
N ARG A 178 22.85 -10.81 8.31
CA ARG A 178 23.17 -11.90 9.25
C ARG A 178 22.56 -11.65 10.64
N PRO A 179 22.27 -12.70 11.42
CA PRO A 179 21.93 -12.55 12.83
C PRO A 179 23.02 -11.81 13.62
N LEU A 180 22.62 -11.10 14.66
CA LEU A 180 23.57 -10.49 15.60
C LEU A 180 24.35 -11.57 16.35
N LEU A 181 25.65 -11.38 16.45
CA LEU A 181 26.58 -12.22 17.21
C LEU A 181 26.81 -11.61 18.59
N SER A 182 27.37 -12.39 19.51
CA SER A 182 27.75 -11.88 20.84
C SER A 182 28.73 -10.71 20.78
N SER A 183 29.58 -10.67 19.74
CA SER A 183 30.50 -9.56 19.46
C SER A 183 29.79 -8.25 19.15
N ASP A 184 28.57 -8.31 18.62
CA ASP A 184 27.79 -7.14 18.22
C ASP A 184 27.02 -6.52 19.41
N GLN A 185 27.19 -7.06 20.62
CA GLN A 185 26.56 -6.61 21.87
C GLN A 185 25.04 -6.37 21.73
N PRO A 186 24.25 -7.43 21.42
CA PRO A 186 22.82 -7.28 21.22
C PRO A 186 22.12 -6.80 22.49
N PHE A 187 21.15 -5.89 22.35
CA PHE A 187 20.35 -5.38 23.46
C PHE A 187 19.58 -6.49 24.21
N SER A 188 19.26 -7.60 23.53
CA SER A 188 18.54 -8.72 24.11
C SER A 188 19.14 -10.07 23.69
N PRO A 189 20.31 -10.46 24.25
CA PRO A 189 21.07 -11.63 23.78
C PRO A 189 20.24 -12.92 23.85
N ARG A 190 19.44 -13.10 24.90
CA ARG A 190 18.56 -14.27 25.07
C ARG A 190 17.53 -14.41 23.96
N LEU A 191 16.95 -13.29 23.50
CA LEU A 191 15.96 -13.30 22.42
C LEU A 191 16.63 -13.54 21.07
N VAL A 192 17.82 -12.98 20.85
CA VAL A 192 18.62 -13.22 19.64
C VAL A 192 19.01 -14.70 19.52
N SER A 193 19.56 -15.29 20.60
CA SER A 193 19.91 -16.72 20.61
C SER A 193 18.68 -17.61 20.44
N LYS A 194 17.54 -17.25 21.06
CA LYS A 194 16.27 -17.97 20.88
C LYS A 194 15.82 -17.91 19.42
N LEU A 195 15.80 -16.73 18.81
CA LEU A 195 15.42 -16.54 17.41
C LEU A 195 16.34 -17.35 16.47
N SER A 196 17.65 -17.27 16.68
CA SER A 196 18.63 -17.98 15.86
C SER A 196 18.43 -19.50 15.92
N ARG A 197 18.18 -20.04 17.11
CA ARG A 197 17.81 -21.45 17.30
C ARG A 197 16.49 -21.80 16.63
N ASP A 198 15.48 -20.96 16.75
CA ASP A 198 14.15 -21.18 16.18
C ASP A 198 14.18 -21.16 14.63
N ILE A 199 15.07 -20.35 14.04
CA ILE A 199 15.37 -20.34 12.59
C ILE A 199 16.13 -21.62 12.19
N HIS A 200 17.16 -22.00 12.94
CA HIS A 200 17.94 -23.22 12.68
C HIS A 200 17.07 -24.48 12.73
N ASN A 201 16.18 -24.55 13.72
CA ASN A 201 15.21 -25.63 13.90
C ASN A 201 14.03 -25.57 12.90
N ARG A 202 14.04 -24.61 11.95
CA ARG A 202 12.99 -24.41 10.92
C ARG A 202 11.58 -24.21 11.46
N THR A 203 11.44 -23.79 12.73
CA THR A 203 10.12 -23.45 13.31
C THR A 203 9.53 -22.16 12.71
N ILE A 204 10.40 -21.30 12.19
CA ILE A 204 10.07 -20.08 11.45
C ILE A 204 10.98 -20.00 10.21
N LYS A 205 10.41 -19.58 9.08
CA LYS A 205 11.14 -19.41 7.81
C LYS A 205 11.19 -17.94 7.44
N LEU A 206 12.39 -17.46 7.12
CA LEU A 206 12.57 -16.15 6.51
C LEU A 206 11.84 -16.14 5.16
N ASN A 207 11.23 -15.01 4.81
CA ASN A 207 10.82 -14.74 3.45
C ASN A 207 12.06 -14.86 2.57
N GLN A 208 11.96 -15.60 1.46
CA GLN A 208 13.02 -15.56 0.46
C GLN A 208 13.21 -14.08 0.07
N PRO A 209 14.44 -13.56 0.12
CA PRO A 209 14.68 -12.18 -0.28
C PRO A 209 14.26 -12.04 -1.74
N ILE A 210 13.47 -10.99 -2.00
CA ILE A 210 13.21 -10.43 -3.33
C ILE A 210 14.54 -9.98 -3.93
#